data_AF-A0A928FUY5-F1
#
_entry.id   AF-A0A928FUY5-F1
#
_cell.length_a   1.000
_cell.length_b   1.000
_cell.length_c   1.000
_cell.angle_alpha   90.00
_cell.angle_beta   90.00
_cell.angle_gamma   90.00
#
_symmetry.space_group_name_H-M   'P 1'
#
loop_
_entity.id
_entity.type
_entity.pdbx_description
1 polymer ?
#
loop_
_entity_poly.entity_id
_entity_poly.type
_entity_poly.pdbx_seq_one_letter_code
_entity_poly.pdbx_strand_id
1 'polypeptide(L)'
;MKPIRNSLFALLGTLLVSMPVTAQTSTQPQGGVIDLASYVDEATTVQIGEANAVALKNKISKIITRNGMADAEGFFAVVPTFSVTDEGTVDTGMATIQVVRADFTLSVKNTIDNTVFASQTIALQANGRGNVVWRTLINKVNVNDVRFAKMIQDVQKSITDYYTRQMPRIMNKVNTYIAQKAYSDALVALAMVPETVAEYPKACELKVEVYNKLLSDEITKALAEADIMVRQGNIDGALNLCRSCNPLSPNYNKVVQFLNRLDAQAAAAEAAAREAELRKLDAAQQREKAAAEAELRGDTLKAEKADKCKKKGKSLGEVLFGL
;
A
#
# COMPACT_ATOMS: atom_id res chain seq x y z
N MET A 1 79.53 -6.92 23.30
CA MET A 1 79.95 -5.53 23.59
C MET A 1 78.97 -4.57 22.91
N LYS A 2 78.29 -3.72 23.67
CA LYS A 2 77.58 -2.49 23.23
C LYS A 2 78.61 -1.34 23.22
N PRO A 3 78.48 -0.22 22.46
CA PRO A 3 77.45 0.82 22.71
C PRO A 3 76.87 1.53 21.44
N ILE A 4 75.57 1.88 21.38
CA ILE A 4 74.85 3.12 21.79
C ILE A 4 74.94 4.33 20.82
N ARG A 5 73.74 4.78 20.38
CA ARG A 5 73.19 6.15 20.18
C ARG A 5 72.99 6.79 18.78
N ASN A 6 71.72 7.16 18.57
CA ASN A 6 71.13 8.43 18.12
C ASN A 6 71.24 8.95 16.67
N SER A 7 70.05 9.21 16.10
CA SER A 7 69.55 10.47 15.49
C SER A 7 68.62 10.11 14.32
N LEU A 8 67.29 10.21 14.40
CA LEU A 8 66.47 11.43 14.33
C LEU A 8 66.99 12.43 13.28
N PHE A 9 66.42 12.44 12.07
CA PHE A 9 65.89 13.62 11.35
C PHE A 9 65.47 13.29 9.90
N ALA A 10 64.21 13.63 9.62
CA ALA A 10 63.56 14.06 8.37
C ALA A 10 64.25 13.92 7.00
N LEU A 11 63.50 13.33 6.05
CA LEU A 11 63.34 13.76 4.64
C LEU A 11 62.35 12.77 3.97
N LEU A 12 61.04 12.95 4.08
CA LEU A 12 60.19 13.75 3.19
C LEU A 12 60.66 13.76 1.71
N GLY A 13 60.42 12.64 1.02
CA GLY A 13 60.49 12.53 -0.44
C GLY A 13 59.15 12.02 -0.97
N THR A 14 58.30 12.95 -1.39
CA THR A 14 57.00 12.73 -2.02
C THR A 14 57.14 11.95 -3.33
N LEU A 15 56.71 10.68 -3.34
CA LEU A 15 56.50 9.90 -4.57
C LEU A 15 55.07 10.17 -5.06
N LEU A 16 54.93 11.15 -5.96
CA LEU A 16 53.72 11.38 -6.75
C LEU A 16 53.55 10.22 -7.74
N VAL A 17 52.81 9.19 -7.35
CA VAL A 17 52.29 8.19 -8.28
C VAL A 17 51.09 8.83 -8.98
N SER A 18 51.27 9.24 -10.23
CA SER A 18 50.18 9.67 -11.10
C SER A 18 49.29 8.47 -11.40
N MET A 19 48.21 8.32 -10.62
CA MET A 19 47.12 7.43 -11.00
C MET A 19 46.44 7.99 -12.25
N PRO A 20 46.22 7.20 -13.30
CA PRO A 20 45.37 7.64 -14.39
C PRO A 20 43.96 7.85 -13.83
N VAL A 21 43.51 9.12 -13.83
CA VAL A 21 42.11 9.46 -13.67
C VAL A 21 41.39 8.83 -14.86
N THR A 22 40.86 7.63 -14.69
CA THR A 22 39.77 7.18 -15.55
C THR A 22 38.65 8.19 -15.31
N ALA A 23 38.38 9.02 -16.31
CA ALA A 23 37.17 9.81 -16.33
C ALA A 23 36.02 8.87 -16.01
N GLN A 24 35.42 9.02 -14.82
CA GLN A 24 34.11 8.47 -14.57
C GLN A 24 33.23 9.23 -15.55
N THR A 25 32.99 8.65 -16.72
CA THR A 25 31.76 8.91 -17.45
C THR A 25 30.68 8.69 -16.41
N SER A 26 30.12 9.79 -15.92
CA SER A 26 28.82 9.77 -15.30
C SER A 26 27.94 9.04 -16.31
N THR A 27 27.63 7.79 -16.03
CA THR A 27 26.46 7.15 -16.60
C THR A 27 25.33 7.99 -16.06
N GLN A 28 25.01 9.07 -16.79
CA GLN A 28 23.65 9.60 -16.81
C GLN A 28 22.76 8.36 -16.87
N PRO A 29 21.73 8.25 -16.01
CA PRO A 29 20.78 7.16 -16.15
C PRO A 29 20.41 7.14 -17.64
N GLN A 30 20.69 6.02 -18.31
CA GLN A 30 20.24 5.80 -19.68
C GLN A 30 18.73 6.02 -19.59
N GLY A 31 18.29 7.21 -20.04
CA GLY A 31 16.97 7.73 -19.71
C GLY A 31 15.95 6.69 -20.09
N GLY A 32 15.09 6.31 -19.14
CA GLY A 32 14.05 5.31 -19.40
C GLY A 32 13.32 5.65 -20.70
N VAL A 33 13.07 4.66 -21.54
CA VAL A 33 12.25 4.88 -22.74
C VAL A 33 10.81 5.00 -22.27
N ILE A 34 10.12 6.06 -22.68
CA ILE A 34 8.68 6.20 -22.40
C ILE A 34 7.95 5.40 -23.46
N ASP A 35 7.22 4.38 -23.07
CA ASP A 35 6.34 3.65 -23.98
C ASP A 35 5.03 4.42 -24.19
N LEU A 36 4.46 4.28 -25.39
CA LEU A 36 3.19 4.93 -25.76
C LEU A 36 2.16 3.87 -26.10
N ALA A 37 1.00 3.93 -25.49
CA ALA A 37 -0.12 3.06 -25.84
C ALA A 37 -0.91 3.62 -27.02
N SER A 38 -1.30 2.78 -27.97
CA SER A 38 -2.36 3.10 -28.91
C SER A 38 -3.73 2.98 -28.23
N TYR A 39 -4.47 4.09 -28.14
CA TYR A 39 -5.79 4.11 -27.47
C TYR A 39 -6.82 4.88 -28.28
N VAL A 40 -8.01 4.31 -28.46
CA VAL A 40 -9.16 4.96 -29.10
C VAL A 40 -10.23 5.07 -28.03
N ASP A 41 -10.70 6.28 -27.76
CA ASP A 41 -11.71 6.49 -26.73
C ASP A 41 -13.11 6.01 -27.19
N GLU A 42 -14.00 5.87 -26.21
CA GLU A 42 -15.37 5.41 -26.45
C GLU A 42 -16.13 6.36 -27.36
N ALA A 43 -15.97 7.68 -27.20
CA ALA A 43 -16.63 8.68 -28.04
C ALA A 43 -16.26 8.52 -29.52
N THR A 44 -14.97 8.37 -29.81
CA THR A 44 -14.47 8.12 -31.17
C THR A 44 -14.95 6.76 -31.67
N THR A 45 -14.98 5.73 -30.82
CA THR A 45 -15.44 4.39 -31.16
C THR A 45 -16.93 4.38 -31.54
N VAL A 46 -17.77 5.09 -30.79
CA VAL A 46 -19.20 5.26 -31.11
C VAL A 46 -19.38 6.02 -32.42
N GLN A 47 -18.59 7.07 -32.65
CA GLN A 47 -18.66 7.88 -33.87
C GLN A 47 -18.31 7.09 -35.14
N ILE A 48 -17.26 6.27 -35.11
CA ILE A 48 -16.75 5.59 -36.31
C ILE A 48 -17.17 4.11 -36.42
N GLY A 49 -17.64 3.51 -35.33
CA GLY A 49 -17.99 2.09 -35.21
C GLY A 49 -16.80 1.19 -34.81
N GLU A 50 -17.08 0.10 -34.10
CA GLU A 50 -16.06 -0.79 -33.51
C GLU A 50 -15.03 -1.32 -34.51
N ALA A 51 -15.49 -1.83 -35.66
CA ALA A 51 -14.60 -2.37 -36.68
C ALA A 51 -13.62 -1.31 -37.23
N ASN A 52 -14.05 -0.05 -37.30
CA ASN A 52 -13.23 1.08 -37.73
C ASN A 52 -12.29 1.53 -36.60
N ALA A 53 -12.74 1.52 -35.35
CA ALA A 53 -11.90 1.81 -34.18
C ALA A 53 -10.71 0.83 -34.06
N VAL A 54 -10.94 -0.47 -34.26
CA VAL A 54 -9.85 -1.47 -34.27
C VAL A 54 -8.84 -1.19 -35.38
N ALA A 55 -9.32 -0.84 -36.57
CA ALA A 55 -8.44 -0.52 -37.69
C ALA A 55 -7.63 0.77 -37.48
N LEU A 56 -8.25 1.77 -36.84
CA LEU A 56 -7.59 3.01 -36.45
C LEU A 56 -6.53 2.76 -35.37
N LYS A 57 -6.85 1.98 -34.33
CA LYS A 57 -5.88 1.57 -33.30
C LYS A 57 -4.66 0.90 -33.93
N ASN A 58 -4.86 -0.04 -34.85
CA ASN A 58 -3.77 -0.72 -35.57
C ASN A 58 -2.92 0.24 -36.41
N LYS A 59 -3.50 1.30 -36.98
CA LYS A 59 -2.74 2.33 -37.69
C LYS A 59 -1.90 3.19 -36.73
N ILE A 60 -2.44 3.53 -35.57
CA ILE A 60 -1.73 4.29 -34.54
C ILE A 60 -0.57 3.47 -33.98
N SER A 61 -0.81 2.20 -33.66
CA SER A 61 0.22 1.23 -33.27
C SER A 61 1.37 1.19 -34.29
N LYS A 62 1.06 1.16 -35.59
CA LYS A 62 2.05 1.24 -36.68
C LYS A 62 2.80 2.56 -36.73
N ILE A 63 2.16 3.68 -36.41
CA ILE A 63 2.81 5.01 -36.33
C ILE A 63 3.80 5.02 -35.15
N ILE A 64 3.39 4.52 -33.98
CA ILE A 64 4.25 4.46 -32.78
C ILE A 64 5.49 3.59 -33.05
N THR A 65 5.26 2.32 -33.41
CA THR A 65 6.32 1.32 -33.62
C THR A 65 7.29 1.68 -34.73
N ARG A 66 6.81 2.30 -35.82
CA ARG A 66 7.67 2.76 -36.92
C ARG A 66 8.61 3.88 -36.51
N ASN A 67 8.22 4.70 -35.54
CA ASN A 67 9.02 5.82 -35.05
C ASN A 67 9.90 5.43 -33.84
N GLY A 68 10.11 4.14 -33.62
CA GLY A 68 11.09 3.63 -32.66
C GLY A 68 10.60 3.53 -31.22
N MET A 69 9.30 3.70 -30.96
CA MET A 69 8.70 3.55 -29.63
C MET A 69 7.88 2.26 -29.55
N ALA A 70 7.85 1.60 -28.39
CA ALA A 70 7.00 0.43 -28.22
C ALA A 70 5.53 0.84 -28.06
N ASP A 71 4.63 0.06 -28.66
CA ASP A 71 3.20 0.11 -28.36
C ASP A 71 2.93 -0.81 -27.17
N ALA A 72 2.99 -0.26 -25.96
CA ALA A 72 2.81 -0.99 -24.72
C ALA A 72 1.81 -0.27 -23.82
N GLU A 73 1.12 -1.03 -22.98
CA GLU A 73 0.22 -0.45 -21.97
C GLU A 73 1.03 0.40 -20.99
N GLY A 74 0.56 1.62 -20.76
CA GLY A 74 1.26 2.59 -19.92
C GLY A 74 0.44 3.83 -19.64
N PHE A 75 1.04 4.77 -18.92
CA PHE A 75 0.39 6.02 -18.53
C PHE A 75 0.23 7.01 -19.69
N PHE A 76 1.00 6.85 -20.77
CA PHE A 76 0.99 7.74 -21.91
C PHE A 76 0.37 7.04 -23.11
N ALA A 77 -0.60 7.70 -23.75
CA ALA A 77 -1.30 7.13 -24.89
C ALA A 77 -1.40 8.12 -26.04
N VAL A 78 -1.29 7.61 -27.27
CA VAL A 78 -1.63 8.33 -28.49
C VAL A 78 -3.10 8.11 -28.78
N VAL A 79 -3.86 9.20 -28.74
CA VAL A 79 -5.32 9.17 -28.85
C VAL A 79 -5.76 9.95 -30.08
N PRO A 80 -6.50 9.31 -31.01
CA PRO A 80 -7.04 9.96 -32.17
C PRO A 80 -8.37 10.64 -31.85
N THR A 81 -8.65 11.74 -32.52
CA THR A 81 -9.97 12.36 -32.56
C THR A 81 -10.30 12.79 -33.99
N PHE A 82 -11.58 12.65 -34.37
CA PHE A 82 -12.11 13.13 -35.63
C PHE A 82 -13.10 14.26 -35.37
N SER A 83 -12.77 15.47 -35.83
CA SER A 83 -13.70 16.59 -35.84
C SER A 83 -14.27 16.76 -37.24
N VAL A 84 -15.58 16.61 -37.43
CA VAL A 84 -16.22 16.84 -38.74
C VAL A 84 -16.34 18.33 -38.97
N THR A 85 -15.64 18.84 -39.97
CA THR A 85 -15.59 20.26 -40.32
C THR A 85 -16.69 20.63 -41.31
N ASP A 86 -17.01 19.73 -42.24
CA ASP A 86 -18.02 19.93 -43.28
C ASP A 86 -18.60 18.57 -43.71
N GLU A 87 -19.92 18.49 -43.81
CA GLU A 87 -20.65 17.30 -44.25
C GLU A 87 -21.68 17.69 -45.30
N GLY A 88 -21.57 17.10 -46.49
CA GLY A 88 -22.48 17.33 -47.59
C GLY A 88 -22.93 16.03 -48.24
N THR A 89 -24.02 16.10 -48.99
CA THR A 89 -24.49 15.00 -49.83
C THR A 89 -24.45 15.41 -51.29
N VAL A 90 -23.87 14.54 -52.12
CA VAL A 90 -23.88 14.68 -53.57
C VAL A 90 -24.80 13.60 -54.11
N ASP A 91 -25.86 14.02 -54.78
CA ASP A 91 -26.74 13.10 -55.50
C ASP A 91 -26.15 12.84 -56.89
N THR A 92 -25.78 11.59 -57.13
CA THR A 92 -25.24 11.14 -58.43
C THR A 92 -26.32 10.60 -59.36
N GLY A 93 -27.60 10.70 -58.98
CA GLY A 93 -28.75 10.16 -59.72
C GLY A 93 -28.96 8.66 -59.52
N MET A 94 -27.91 7.89 -59.16
CA MET A 94 -28.01 6.46 -58.80
C MET A 94 -27.86 6.20 -57.29
N ALA A 95 -27.17 7.08 -56.57
CA ALA A 95 -27.01 6.99 -55.12
C ALA A 95 -26.65 8.35 -54.52
N THR A 96 -27.13 8.59 -53.30
CA THR A 96 -26.68 9.70 -52.45
C THR A 96 -25.33 9.35 -51.84
N ILE A 97 -24.29 10.11 -52.19
CA ILE A 97 -22.93 9.96 -51.65
C ILE A 97 -22.72 11.03 -50.59
N GLN A 98 -22.32 10.65 -49.38
CA GLN A 98 -21.89 11.58 -48.35
C GLN A 98 -20.43 11.98 -48.61
N VAL A 99 -20.16 13.28 -48.59
CA VAL A 99 -18.82 13.87 -48.63
C VAL A 99 -18.56 14.46 -47.26
N VAL A 100 -17.58 13.91 -46.55
CA VAL A 100 -17.20 14.33 -45.21
C VAL A 100 -15.78 14.89 -45.27
N ARG A 101 -15.62 16.13 -44.81
CA ARG A 101 -14.32 16.71 -44.45
C ARG A 101 -14.19 16.67 -42.94
N ALA A 102 -13.11 16.10 -42.47
CA ALA A 102 -12.83 15.98 -41.06
C ALA A 102 -11.37 16.27 -40.77
N ASP A 103 -11.14 16.98 -39.68
CA ASP A 103 -9.82 17.16 -39.09
C ASP A 103 -9.51 15.95 -38.22
N PHE A 104 -8.47 15.22 -38.61
CA PHE A 104 -7.93 14.11 -37.85
C PHE A 104 -6.79 14.60 -36.97
N THR A 105 -6.98 14.50 -35.66
CA THR A 105 -5.98 14.93 -34.69
C THR A 105 -5.45 13.72 -33.95
N LEU A 106 -4.12 13.59 -33.86
CA LEU A 106 -3.46 12.69 -32.94
C LEU A 106 -2.90 13.50 -31.78
N SER A 107 -3.24 13.10 -30.55
CA SER A 107 -2.73 13.74 -29.35
C SER A 107 -2.07 12.72 -28.44
N VAL A 108 -0.88 13.03 -27.93
CA VAL A 108 -0.23 12.24 -26.90
C VAL A 108 -0.61 12.80 -25.54
N LYS A 109 -1.29 12.00 -24.73
CA LYS A 109 -1.79 12.41 -23.41
C LYS A 109 -1.50 11.41 -22.32
N ASN A 110 -1.51 11.88 -21.07
CA ASN A 110 -1.53 11.01 -19.91
C ASN A 110 -2.97 10.51 -19.68
N THR A 111 -3.13 9.20 -19.47
CA THR A 111 -4.42 8.52 -19.32
C THR A 111 -5.10 8.78 -17.99
N ILE A 112 -4.37 9.28 -16.99
CA ILE A 112 -4.87 9.56 -15.65
C ILE A 112 -5.43 10.98 -15.53
N ASP A 113 -4.63 11.99 -15.89
CA ASP A 113 -4.99 13.40 -15.70
C ASP A 113 -5.39 14.11 -17.01
N ASN A 114 -5.37 13.40 -18.15
CA ASN A 114 -5.65 13.93 -19.49
C ASN A 114 -4.73 15.10 -19.91
N THR A 115 -3.56 15.25 -19.31
CA THR A 115 -2.57 16.24 -19.75
C THR A 115 -2.10 15.91 -21.16
N VAL A 116 -2.19 16.87 -22.09
CA VAL A 116 -1.73 16.72 -23.49
C VAL A 116 -0.32 17.26 -23.62
N PHE A 117 0.60 16.44 -24.12
CA PHE A 117 2.02 16.78 -24.28
C PHE A 117 2.39 17.20 -25.71
N ALA A 118 1.71 16.62 -26.68
CA ALA A 118 1.88 16.93 -28.08
C ALA A 118 0.57 16.64 -28.82
N SER A 119 0.30 17.41 -29.87
CA SER A 119 -0.84 17.19 -30.73
C SER A 119 -0.50 17.57 -32.16
N GLN A 120 -1.04 16.83 -33.12
CA GLN A 120 -0.90 17.15 -34.53
C GLN A 120 -2.18 16.85 -35.29
N THR A 121 -2.59 17.80 -36.12
CA THR A 121 -3.83 17.74 -36.89
C THR A 121 -3.53 17.69 -38.39
N ILE A 122 -4.32 16.89 -39.10
CA ILE A 122 -4.32 16.83 -40.57
C ILE A 122 -5.77 16.89 -41.06
N ALA A 123 -6.01 17.69 -42.09
CA ALA A 123 -7.32 17.71 -42.76
C ALA A 123 -7.45 16.51 -43.69
N LEU A 124 -8.56 15.78 -43.58
CA LEU A 124 -8.92 14.66 -44.44
C LEU A 124 -10.28 14.89 -45.08
N GLN A 125 -10.44 14.38 -46.30
CA GLN A 125 -11.72 14.37 -46.99
C GLN A 125 -11.98 12.98 -47.53
N ALA A 126 -13.19 12.47 -47.36
CA ALA A 126 -13.61 11.22 -47.95
C ALA A 126 -15.07 11.26 -48.41
N ASN A 127 -15.37 10.35 -49.34
CA ASN A 127 -16.68 10.22 -49.94
C ASN A 127 -17.12 8.78 -49.70
N GLY A 128 -18.40 8.55 -49.39
CA GLY A 128 -18.89 7.19 -49.15
C GLY A 128 -20.32 7.19 -48.62
N ARG A 129 -20.78 6.03 -48.15
CA ARG A 129 -22.11 5.86 -47.57
C ARG A 129 -22.00 5.31 -46.16
N GLY A 130 -22.57 6.01 -45.18
CA GLY A 130 -22.54 5.60 -43.77
C GLY A 130 -21.12 5.30 -43.28
N ASN A 131 -20.93 4.16 -42.61
CA ASN A 131 -19.65 3.78 -42.00
C ASN A 131 -18.49 3.52 -42.98
N VAL A 132 -18.75 3.45 -44.29
CA VAL A 132 -17.70 3.32 -45.32
C VAL A 132 -16.89 4.62 -45.46
N VAL A 133 -17.49 5.78 -45.17
CA VAL A 133 -16.81 7.08 -45.17
C VAL A 133 -15.68 7.08 -44.14
N TRP A 134 -15.95 6.64 -42.91
CA TRP A 134 -14.97 6.52 -41.83
C TRP A 134 -13.84 5.57 -42.17
N ARG A 135 -14.15 4.39 -42.74
CA ARG A 135 -13.12 3.46 -43.22
C ARG A 135 -12.19 4.12 -44.23
N THR A 136 -12.74 4.94 -45.13
CA THR A 136 -11.98 5.65 -46.17
C THR A 136 -11.11 6.74 -45.57
N LEU A 137 -11.61 7.54 -44.61
CA LEU A 137 -10.81 8.52 -43.87
C LEU A 137 -9.64 7.85 -43.15
N ILE A 138 -9.90 6.78 -42.41
CA ILE A 138 -8.88 6.00 -41.69
C ILE A 138 -7.82 5.47 -42.65
N ASN A 139 -8.23 4.97 -43.82
CA ASN A 139 -7.30 4.49 -44.84
C ASN A 139 -6.39 5.60 -45.38
N LYS A 140 -6.89 6.83 -45.51
CA LYS A 140 -6.11 8.01 -45.93
C LYS A 140 -5.11 8.51 -44.89
N VAL A 141 -5.23 8.11 -43.61
CA VAL A 141 -4.19 8.41 -42.60
C VAL A 141 -2.88 7.75 -43.01
N ASN A 142 -1.90 8.57 -43.39
CA ASN A 142 -0.57 8.12 -43.78
C ASN A 142 0.29 7.84 -42.55
N VAL A 143 0.69 6.57 -42.39
CA VAL A 143 1.56 6.15 -41.29
C VAL A 143 3.00 6.70 -41.40
N ASN A 144 3.38 7.21 -42.58
CA ASN A 144 4.67 7.83 -42.85
C ASN A 144 4.62 9.37 -42.87
N ASP A 145 3.54 9.99 -42.36
CA ASP A 145 3.47 11.46 -42.31
C ASP A 145 4.58 12.01 -41.40
N VAL A 146 5.42 12.89 -41.95
CA VAL A 146 6.57 13.50 -41.25
C VAL A 146 6.13 14.26 -40.00
N ARG A 147 4.91 14.80 -39.99
CA ARG A 147 4.36 15.53 -38.84
C ARG A 147 4.09 14.60 -37.67
N PHE A 148 3.57 13.40 -37.94
CA PHE A 148 3.38 12.39 -36.90
C PHE A 148 4.71 11.80 -36.44
N ALA A 149 5.64 11.56 -37.36
CA ALA A 149 6.99 11.11 -37.00
C ALA A 149 7.67 12.09 -36.04
N LYS A 150 7.67 13.39 -36.38
CA LYS A 150 8.23 14.44 -35.53
C LYS A 150 7.51 14.53 -34.18
N MET A 151 6.17 14.47 -34.16
CA MET A 151 5.41 14.48 -32.92
C MET A 151 5.83 13.34 -31.98
N ILE A 152 5.96 12.12 -32.50
CA ILE A 152 6.35 10.95 -31.70
C ILE A 152 7.81 11.05 -31.23
N GLN A 153 8.72 11.54 -32.07
CA GLN A 153 10.13 11.73 -31.68
C GLN A 153 10.32 12.81 -30.61
N ASP A 154 9.59 13.93 -30.71
CA ASP A 154 9.74 15.05 -29.79
C ASP A 154 9.02 14.82 -28.45
N VAL A 155 8.03 13.91 -28.40
CA VAL A 155 7.15 13.80 -27.23
C VAL A 155 7.84 13.30 -25.96
N GLN A 156 8.84 12.43 -26.08
CA GLN A 156 9.59 11.95 -24.93
C GLN A 156 10.26 13.11 -24.19
N LYS A 157 10.81 14.07 -24.94
CA LYS A 157 11.37 15.30 -24.39
C LYS A 157 10.27 16.17 -23.78
N SER A 158 9.15 16.38 -24.47
CA SER A 158 8.03 17.18 -23.95
C SER A 158 7.47 16.64 -22.63
N ILE A 159 7.33 15.32 -22.50
CA ILE A 159 6.90 14.67 -21.26
C ILE A 159 7.94 14.90 -20.17
N THR A 160 9.22 14.62 -20.46
CA THR A 160 10.31 14.79 -19.50
C THR A 160 10.42 16.23 -19.01
N ASP A 161 10.37 17.21 -19.91
CA ASP A 161 10.41 18.64 -19.59
C ASP A 161 9.20 19.06 -18.74
N TYR A 162 8.01 18.53 -19.04
CA TYR A 162 6.82 18.79 -18.22
C TYR A 162 6.98 18.28 -16.80
N TYR A 163 7.34 17.01 -16.61
CA TYR A 163 7.48 16.43 -15.26
C TYR A 163 8.65 17.04 -14.49
N THR A 164 9.74 17.39 -15.15
CA THR A 164 10.86 18.12 -14.53
C THR A 164 10.38 19.46 -13.97
N ARG A 165 9.61 20.25 -14.74
CA ARG A 165 9.01 21.51 -14.26
C ARG A 165 7.99 21.31 -13.14
N GLN A 166 7.23 20.22 -13.19
CA GLN A 166 6.18 19.92 -12.20
C GLN A 166 6.71 19.26 -10.93
N MET A 167 7.96 18.78 -10.92
CA MET A 167 8.52 18.01 -9.83
C MET A 167 8.43 18.70 -8.46
N PRO A 168 8.74 20.01 -8.32
CA PRO A 168 8.60 20.68 -7.03
C PRO A 168 7.16 20.68 -6.51
N ARG A 169 6.18 20.81 -7.42
CA ARG A 169 4.75 20.76 -7.06
C ARG A 169 4.32 19.36 -6.65
N ILE A 170 4.78 18.34 -7.37
CA ILE A 170 4.51 16.92 -7.06
C ILE A 170 5.09 16.58 -5.68
N MET A 171 6.35 16.93 -5.42
CA MET A 171 7.02 16.66 -4.15
C MET A 171 6.34 17.40 -2.97
N ASN A 172 5.91 18.64 -3.15
CA ASN A 172 5.15 19.36 -2.12
C ASN A 172 3.80 18.67 -1.81
N LYS A 173 3.13 18.15 -2.83
CA LYS A 173 1.89 17.40 -2.67
C LYS A 173 2.12 16.08 -1.92
N VAL A 174 3.18 15.35 -2.28
CA VAL A 174 3.62 14.13 -1.57
C VAL A 174 3.90 14.42 -0.09
N ASN A 175 4.66 15.48 0.21
CA ASN A 175 4.96 15.85 1.59
C ASN A 175 3.69 16.21 2.39
N THR A 176 2.73 16.89 1.75
CA THR A 176 1.42 17.17 2.35
C THR A 176 0.68 15.87 2.68
N TYR A 177 0.65 14.90 1.76
CA TYR A 177 0.01 13.60 2.01
C TYR A 177 0.69 12.81 3.12
N ILE A 178 2.03 12.82 3.18
CA ILE A 178 2.80 12.20 4.27
C ILE A 178 2.43 12.84 5.62
N ALA A 179 2.37 14.18 5.68
CA ALA A 179 2.01 14.89 6.90
C ALA A 179 0.58 14.58 7.37
N GLN A 180 -0.33 14.32 6.44
CA GLN A 180 -1.71 13.92 6.70
C GLN A 180 -1.87 12.42 6.99
N LYS A 181 -0.77 11.63 6.98
CA LYS A 181 -0.77 10.17 7.03
C LYS A 181 -1.55 9.50 5.89
N ALA A 182 -1.79 10.23 4.80
CA ALA A 182 -2.40 9.74 3.57
C ALA A 182 -1.33 9.03 2.71
N TYR A 183 -0.71 7.99 3.26
CA TYR A 183 0.46 7.35 2.63
C TYR A 183 0.13 6.69 1.29
N SER A 184 -1.09 6.15 1.12
CA SER A 184 -1.53 5.59 -0.16
C SER A 184 -1.52 6.64 -1.28
N ASP A 185 -2.06 7.83 -1.02
CA ASP A 185 -2.09 8.93 -2.00
C ASP A 185 -0.69 9.46 -2.30
N ALA A 186 0.19 9.49 -1.29
CA ALA A 186 1.60 9.80 -1.48
C ALA A 186 2.29 8.78 -2.41
N LEU A 187 2.05 7.48 -2.23
CA LEU A 187 2.60 6.42 -3.08
C LEU A 187 2.07 6.53 -4.52
N VAL A 188 0.78 6.80 -4.70
CA VAL A 188 0.18 7.02 -6.02
C VAL A 188 0.82 8.22 -6.73
N ALA A 189 0.99 9.35 -6.03
CA ALA A 189 1.63 10.53 -6.60
C ALA A 189 3.11 10.27 -6.99
N LEU A 190 3.84 9.51 -6.18
CA LEU A 190 5.21 9.11 -6.50
C LEU A 190 5.26 8.09 -7.64
N ALA A 191 4.28 7.19 -7.77
CA ALA A 191 4.20 6.19 -8.83
C ALA A 191 4.05 6.82 -10.21
N MET A 192 3.41 8.00 -10.30
CA MET A 192 3.26 8.76 -11.54
C MET A 192 4.53 9.47 -12.02
N VAL A 193 5.61 9.46 -11.21
CA VAL A 193 6.88 10.07 -11.61
C VAL A 193 7.55 9.20 -12.68
N PRO A 194 7.77 9.71 -13.91
CA PRO A 194 8.39 8.94 -14.98
C PRO A 194 9.86 8.64 -14.69
N GLU A 195 10.38 7.54 -15.24
CA GLU A 195 11.80 7.18 -15.08
C GLU A 195 12.76 8.13 -15.82
N THR A 196 12.24 8.93 -16.74
CA THR A 196 13.04 9.88 -17.52
C THR A 196 13.51 11.10 -16.76
N VAL A 197 12.86 11.44 -15.64
CA VAL A 197 13.24 12.62 -14.86
C VAL A 197 14.42 12.34 -13.95
N ALA A 198 15.28 13.34 -13.75
CA ALA A 198 16.49 13.21 -12.93
C ALA A 198 16.16 12.87 -11.46
N GLU A 199 15.00 13.30 -10.97
CA GLU A 199 14.54 13.05 -9.61
C GLU A 199 13.93 11.66 -9.40
N TYR A 200 13.84 10.82 -10.44
CA TYR A 200 13.27 9.47 -10.33
C TYR A 200 13.92 8.61 -9.24
N PRO A 201 15.26 8.53 -9.11
CA PRO A 201 15.88 7.77 -8.02
C PRO A 201 15.46 8.25 -6.64
N LYS A 202 15.39 9.57 -6.45
CA LYS A 202 14.91 10.19 -5.20
C LYS A 202 13.44 9.88 -4.94
N ALA A 203 12.61 9.86 -5.97
CA ALA A 203 11.22 9.44 -5.85
C ALA A 203 11.12 7.97 -5.43
N CYS A 204 11.98 7.09 -5.94
CA CYS A 204 12.04 5.68 -5.56
C CYS A 204 12.48 5.47 -4.10
N GLU A 205 13.49 6.20 -3.64
CA GLU A 205 13.88 6.20 -2.22
C GLU A 205 12.72 6.64 -1.33
N LEU A 206 12.04 7.72 -1.72
CA LEU A 206 10.88 8.23 -0.97
C LEU A 206 9.69 7.25 -1.00
N LYS A 207 9.46 6.52 -2.09
CA LYS A 207 8.42 5.47 -2.15
C LYS A 207 8.66 4.42 -1.08
N VAL A 208 9.90 3.95 -0.92
CA VAL A 208 10.25 2.96 0.11
C VAL A 208 10.02 3.53 1.51
N GLU A 209 10.42 4.77 1.75
CA GLU A 209 10.20 5.44 3.05
C GLU A 209 8.70 5.54 3.37
N VAL A 210 7.90 6.03 2.42
CA VAL A 210 6.44 6.19 2.59
C VAL A 210 5.75 4.84 2.80
N TYR A 211 6.16 3.81 2.05
CA TYR A 211 5.63 2.45 2.23
C TYR A 211 5.92 1.91 3.63
N ASN A 212 7.14 2.11 4.13
CA ASN A 212 7.50 1.74 5.50
C ASN A 212 6.67 2.49 6.55
N LYS A 213 6.35 3.77 6.33
CA LYS A 213 5.44 4.54 7.20
C LYS A 213 4.02 4.02 7.15
N LEU A 214 3.51 3.64 5.97
CA LEU A 214 2.19 3.01 5.81
C LEU A 214 2.09 1.74 6.65
N LEU A 215 3.02 0.80 6.47
CA LEU A 215 3.05 -0.45 7.23
C LEU A 215 3.15 -0.19 8.75
N SER A 216 3.95 0.81 9.13
CA SER A 216 4.10 1.17 10.54
C SER A 216 2.81 1.76 11.15
N ASP A 217 2.07 2.56 10.39
CA ASP A 217 0.80 3.16 10.81
C ASP A 217 -0.32 2.13 10.88
N GLU A 218 -0.36 1.17 9.94
CA GLU A 218 -1.28 0.02 9.96
C GLU A 218 -1.12 -0.79 11.25
N ILE A 219 0.11 -1.14 11.63
CA ILE A 219 0.37 -1.85 12.90
C ILE A 219 -0.04 -1.01 14.10
N THR A 220 0.23 0.30 14.08
CA THR A 220 -0.13 1.18 15.19
C THR A 220 -1.65 1.23 15.39
N LYS A 221 -2.42 1.30 14.30
CA LYS A 221 -3.88 1.26 14.32
C LYS A 221 -4.40 -0.11 14.77
N ALA A 222 -3.87 -1.19 14.19
CA ALA A 222 -4.25 -2.56 14.51
C ALA A 222 -4.02 -2.89 15.99
N LEU A 223 -2.89 -2.43 16.57
CA LEU A 223 -2.61 -2.63 17.99
C LEU A 223 -3.53 -1.82 18.91
N ALA A 224 -3.88 -0.59 18.52
CA ALA A 224 -4.84 0.21 19.28
C ALA A 224 -6.23 -0.46 19.29
N GLU A 225 -6.66 -0.98 18.15
CA GLU A 225 -7.92 -1.72 18.02
C GLU A 225 -7.89 -3.06 18.76
N ALA A 226 -6.78 -3.81 18.67
CA ALA A 226 -6.59 -5.06 19.40
C ALA A 226 -6.65 -4.83 20.92
N ASP A 227 -6.05 -3.75 21.44
CA ASP A 227 -6.13 -3.40 22.87
C ASP A 227 -7.58 -3.09 23.30
N ILE A 228 -8.37 -2.44 22.44
CA ILE A 228 -9.80 -2.21 22.68
C ILE A 228 -10.57 -3.54 22.73
N MET A 229 -10.33 -4.44 21.77
CA MET A 229 -10.97 -5.76 21.72
C MET A 229 -10.66 -6.58 22.98
N VAL A 230 -9.41 -6.53 23.46
CA VAL A 230 -9.00 -7.19 24.71
C VAL A 230 -9.79 -6.67 25.90
N ARG A 231 -9.97 -5.35 26.02
CA ARG A 231 -10.76 -4.74 27.11
C ARG A 231 -12.25 -5.10 27.04
N GLN A 232 -12.76 -5.40 25.85
CA GLN A 232 -14.11 -5.89 25.63
C GLN A 232 -14.25 -7.41 25.88
N GLY A 233 -13.15 -8.11 26.20
CA GLY A 233 -13.13 -9.55 26.39
C GLY A 233 -13.02 -10.37 25.10
N ASN A 234 -12.91 -9.72 23.94
CA ASN A 234 -12.75 -10.39 22.63
C ASN A 234 -11.27 -10.64 22.33
N ILE A 235 -10.67 -11.61 23.04
CA ILE A 235 -9.26 -11.96 22.88
C ILE A 235 -8.98 -12.60 21.51
N ASP A 236 -9.85 -13.49 21.04
CA ASP A 236 -9.68 -14.17 19.74
C ASP A 236 -9.67 -13.18 18.57
N GLY A 237 -10.53 -12.16 18.61
CA GLY A 237 -10.53 -11.07 17.64
C GLY A 237 -9.21 -10.29 17.64
N ALA A 238 -8.71 -9.94 18.82
CA ALA A 238 -7.42 -9.25 18.96
C ALA A 238 -6.25 -10.08 18.42
N LEU A 239 -6.23 -11.39 18.67
CA LEU A 239 -5.21 -12.31 18.16
C LEU A 239 -5.27 -12.44 16.63
N ASN A 240 -6.47 -12.56 16.06
CA ASN A 240 -6.65 -12.62 14.62
C ASN A 240 -6.19 -11.33 13.92
N LEU A 241 -6.46 -10.17 14.52
CA LEU A 241 -6.00 -8.87 14.02
C LEU A 241 -4.46 -8.74 14.08
N CYS A 242 -3.84 -9.23 15.16
CA CYS A 242 -2.38 -9.25 15.25
C CYS A 242 -1.75 -10.19 14.20
N ARG A 243 -2.41 -11.31 13.88
CA ARG A 243 -1.94 -12.27 12.86
C ARG A 243 -2.06 -11.75 11.43
N SER A 244 -3.00 -10.86 11.15
CA SER A 244 -3.16 -10.25 9.82
C SER A 244 -2.17 -9.10 9.56
N CYS A 245 -1.46 -8.63 10.59
CA CYS A 245 -0.44 -7.59 10.45
C CYS A 245 0.74 -8.07 9.57
N ASN A 246 1.21 -7.18 8.70
CA ASN A 246 2.32 -7.49 7.80
C ASN A 246 3.65 -7.66 8.56
N PRO A 247 4.31 -8.83 8.51
CA PRO A 247 5.58 -9.08 9.21
C PRO A 247 6.77 -8.29 8.66
N LEU A 248 6.65 -7.74 7.44
CA LEU A 248 7.67 -6.89 6.83
C LEU A 248 7.64 -5.45 7.37
N SER A 249 6.65 -5.10 8.19
CA SER A 249 6.59 -3.76 8.78
C SER A 249 7.80 -3.49 9.68
N PRO A 250 8.43 -2.31 9.58
CA PRO A 250 9.56 -1.94 10.43
C PRO A 250 9.28 -2.02 11.95
N ASN A 251 8.02 -1.91 12.36
CA ASN A 251 7.61 -1.93 13.77
C ASN A 251 6.85 -3.20 14.17
N TYR A 252 6.99 -4.29 13.41
CA TYR A 252 6.32 -5.56 13.70
C TYR A 252 6.66 -6.15 15.08
N ASN A 253 7.85 -5.80 15.61
CA ASN A 253 8.23 -6.16 16.98
C ASN A 253 7.22 -5.71 18.05
N LYS A 254 6.46 -4.63 17.81
CA LYS A 254 5.39 -4.19 18.72
C LYS A 254 4.23 -5.18 18.79
N VAL A 255 3.92 -5.87 17.70
CA VAL A 255 2.92 -6.94 17.68
C VAL A 255 3.39 -8.12 18.52
N VAL A 256 4.64 -8.52 18.36
CA VAL A 256 5.24 -9.58 19.18
C VAL A 256 5.20 -9.24 20.67
N GLN A 257 5.56 -8.00 21.03
CA GLN A 257 5.48 -7.53 22.42
C GLN A 257 4.04 -7.53 22.96
N PHE A 258 3.07 -7.14 22.13
CA PHE A 258 1.65 -7.18 22.51
C PHE A 258 1.16 -8.59 22.76
N LEU A 259 1.50 -9.55 21.89
CA LEU A 259 1.14 -10.96 22.03
C LEU A 259 1.76 -11.56 23.30
N ASN A 260 3.06 -11.35 23.53
CA ASN A 260 3.73 -11.81 24.75
C ASN A 260 3.09 -11.25 26.04
N ARG A 261 2.62 -9.99 25.99
CA ARG A 261 1.88 -9.38 27.11
C ARG A 261 0.56 -10.11 27.36
N LEU A 262 -0.18 -10.48 26.32
CA LEU A 262 -1.44 -11.22 26.45
C LEU A 262 -1.20 -12.62 27.03
N ASP A 263 -0.18 -13.33 26.56
CA ASP A 263 0.18 -14.65 27.09
C ASP A 263 0.53 -14.57 28.59
N ALA A 264 1.30 -13.56 28.99
CA ALA A 264 1.63 -13.33 30.40
C ALA A 264 0.39 -12.99 31.25
N GLN A 265 -0.55 -12.20 30.70
CA GLN A 265 -1.82 -11.89 31.38
C GLN A 265 -2.70 -13.13 31.55
N ALA A 266 -2.78 -13.99 30.52
CA ALA A 266 -3.52 -15.24 30.59
C ALA A 266 -2.94 -16.19 31.65
N ALA A 267 -1.62 -16.38 31.65
CA ALA A 267 -0.94 -17.21 32.64
C ALA A 267 -1.15 -16.69 34.08
N ALA A 268 -1.09 -15.37 34.27
CA ALA A 268 -1.35 -14.75 35.58
C ALA A 268 -2.82 -14.90 36.03
N ALA A 269 -3.78 -14.76 35.10
CA ALA A 269 -5.20 -14.93 35.39
C ALA A 269 -5.51 -16.39 35.80
N GLU A 270 -4.94 -17.37 35.11
CA GLU A 270 -5.08 -18.77 35.49
C GLU A 270 -4.44 -19.09 36.85
N ALA A 271 -3.26 -18.55 37.13
CA ALA A 271 -2.60 -18.73 38.41
C ALA A 271 -3.43 -18.13 39.56
N ALA A 272 -3.99 -16.94 39.37
CA ALA A 272 -4.89 -16.31 40.33
C ALA A 272 -6.19 -17.09 40.51
N ALA A 273 -6.76 -17.65 39.43
CA ALA A 273 -7.95 -18.48 39.51
C ALA A 273 -7.69 -19.76 40.31
N ARG A 274 -6.56 -20.45 40.05
CA ARG A 274 -6.12 -21.62 40.82
C ARG A 274 -5.91 -21.28 42.30
N GLU A 275 -5.22 -20.19 42.60
CA GLU A 275 -5.00 -19.76 43.99
C GLU A 275 -6.32 -19.42 44.71
N ALA A 276 -7.26 -18.77 44.02
CA ALA A 276 -8.58 -18.48 44.56
C ALA A 276 -9.40 -19.76 44.83
N GLU A 277 -9.24 -20.79 43.99
CA GLU A 277 -9.87 -22.10 44.21
C GLU A 277 -9.29 -22.81 45.44
N LEU A 278 -7.96 -22.86 45.57
CA LEU A 278 -7.32 -23.41 46.78
C LEU A 278 -7.79 -22.68 48.05
N ARG A 279 -7.82 -21.34 48.04
CA ARG A 279 -8.30 -20.55 49.19
C ARG A 279 -9.77 -20.87 49.56
N LYS A 280 -10.63 -21.14 48.57
CA LYS A 280 -12.02 -21.55 48.83
C LYS A 280 -12.09 -22.93 49.47
N LEU A 281 -11.27 -23.88 49.00
CA LEU A 281 -11.18 -25.22 49.57
C LEU A 281 -10.67 -25.17 51.02
N ASP A 282 -9.60 -24.43 51.27
CA ASP A 282 -9.04 -24.25 52.63
C ASP A 282 -10.06 -23.59 53.56
N ALA A 283 -10.75 -22.55 53.10
CA ALA A 283 -11.81 -21.89 53.86
C ALA A 283 -12.99 -22.82 54.15
N ALA A 284 -13.35 -23.72 53.23
CA ALA A 284 -14.39 -24.72 53.43
C ALA A 284 -13.97 -25.76 54.47
N GLN A 285 -12.74 -26.29 54.38
CA GLN A 285 -12.20 -27.24 55.35
C GLN A 285 -12.09 -26.64 56.76
N GLN A 286 -11.66 -25.38 56.86
CA GLN A 286 -11.61 -24.65 58.13
C GLN A 286 -13.01 -24.51 58.75
N ARG A 287 -14.03 -24.20 57.94
CA ARG A 287 -15.42 -24.11 58.41
C ARG A 287 -15.97 -25.47 58.85
N GLU A 288 -15.66 -26.54 58.13
CA GLU A 288 -16.07 -27.90 58.49
C GLU A 288 -15.43 -28.34 59.81
N LYS A 289 -14.10 -28.12 59.96
CA LYS A 289 -13.40 -28.39 61.23
C LYS A 289 -13.98 -27.58 62.38
N ALA A 290 -14.23 -26.27 62.18
CA ALA A 290 -14.84 -25.43 63.20
C ALA A 290 -16.26 -25.88 63.57
N ALA A 291 -17.05 -26.35 62.59
CA ALA A 291 -18.38 -26.90 62.83
C ALA A 291 -18.32 -28.23 63.62
N ALA A 292 -17.43 -29.15 63.23
CA ALA A 292 -17.21 -30.41 63.94
C ALA A 292 -16.70 -30.20 65.37
N GLU A 293 -15.78 -29.25 65.59
CA GLU A 293 -15.32 -28.87 66.92
C GLU A 293 -16.42 -28.23 67.77
N ALA A 294 -17.29 -27.42 67.16
CA ALA A 294 -18.45 -26.85 67.85
C ALA A 294 -19.48 -27.92 68.22
N GLU A 295 -19.71 -28.91 67.36
CA GLU A 295 -20.57 -30.06 67.63
C GLU A 295 -20.02 -30.93 68.77
N LEU A 296 -18.72 -31.26 68.72
CA LEU A 296 -18.02 -31.99 69.79
C LEU A 296 -18.07 -31.23 71.12
N ARG A 297 -17.87 -29.91 71.11
CA ARG A 297 -18.06 -29.06 72.31
C ARG A 297 -19.51 -29.08 72.80
N GLY A 298 -20.48 -29.06 71.90
CA GLY A 298 -21.89 -29.18 72.24
C GLY A 298 -22.21 -30.51 72.94
N ASP A 299 -21.70 -31.62 72.43
CA ASP A 299 -21.96 -32.95 72.98
C ASP A 299 -21.21 -33.21 74.29
N THR A 300 -19.98 -32.70 74.44
CA THR A 300 -19.27 -32.73 75.73
C THR A 300 -19.98 -31.91 76.80
N LEU A 301 -20.52 -30.73 76.47
CA LEU A 301 -21.34 -29.93 77.39
C LEU A 301 -22.66 -30.64 77.77
N LYS A 302 -23.31 -31.36 76.84
CA LYS A 302 -24.49 -32.19 77.15
C LYS A 302 -24.12 -33.37 78.06
N ALA A 303 -22.98 -34.02 77.83
CA ALA A 303 -22.48 -35.12 78.65
C ALA A 303 -22.12 -34.65 80.08
N GLU A 304 -21.46 -33.50 80.23
CA GLU A 304 -21.19 -32.91 81.54
C GLU A 304 -22.47 -32.54 82.29
N LYS A 305 -23.49 -32.02 81.60
CA LYS A 305 -24.80 -31.75 82.20
C LYS A 305 -25.52 -33.04 82.60
N ALA A 306 -25.43 -34.10 81.80
CA ALA A 306 -25.99 -35.42 82.14
C ALA A 306 -25.29 -36.07 83.34
N ASP A 307 -23.96 -35.94 83.45
CA ASP A 307 -23.19 -36.47 84.58
C ASP A 307 -23.45 -35.68 85.88
N LYS A 308 -23.60 -34.35 85.80
CA LYS A 308 -24.09 -33.52 86.92
C LYS A 308 -25.51 -33.88 87.34
N CYS A 309 -26.41 -34.18 86.40
CA CYS A 309 -27.75 -34.68 86.71
C CYS A 309 -27.73 -36.06 87.37
N LYS A 310 -26.87 -36.99 86.93
CA LYS A 310 -26.68 -38.29 87.60
C LYS A 310 -26.12 -38.15 89.01
N LYS A 311 -25.15 -37.26 89.24
CA LYS A 311 -24.60 -36.98 90.58
C LYS A 311 -25.64 -36.34 91.52
N LYS A 312 -26.46 -35.40 91.03
CA LYS A 312 -27.61 -34.86 91.78
C LYS A 312 -28.70 -35.92 92.05
N GLY A 313 -28.96 -36.82 91.10
CA GLY A 313 -29.92 -37.92 91.27
C GLY A 313 -29.45 -38.96 92.29
N LYS A 314 -28.15 -39.29 92.33
CA LYS A 314 -27.57 -40.15 93.38
C LYS A 314 -27.62 -39.50 94.76
N SER A 315 -27.31 -38.20 94.87
CA SER A 315 -27.41 -37.51 96.17
C SER A 315 -28.86 -37.31 96.63
N LEU A 316 -29.85 -37.21 95.72
CA LEU A 316 -31.27 -37.22 96.12
C LEU A 316 -31.76 -38.63 96.49
N GLY A 317 -31.30 -39.67 95.81
CA GLY A 317 -31.62 -41.06 96.14
C GLY A 317 -31.08 -41.49 97.50
N GLU A 318 -29.85 -41.08 97.86
CA GLU A 318 -29.27 -41.27 99.20
C GLU A 318 -30.05 -40.50 100.28
N VAL A 319 -30.67 -39.37 99.96
CA VAL A 319 -31.43 -38.54 100.91
C VAL A 319 -32.89 -39.00 101.06
N LEU A 320 -33.49 -39.65 100.05
CA LEU A 320 -34.91 -40.06 100.04
C LEU A 320 -35.17 -41.53 100.36
N PHE A 321 -34.20 -42.45 100.18
CA PHE A 321 -34.40 -43.89 100.38
C PHE A 321 -33.44 -44.58 101.38
N GLY A 322 -32.65 -43.81 102.13
CA GLY A 322 -31.97 -44.18 103.38
C GLY A 322 -31.43 -45.61 103.55
N LEU A 323 -30.11 -45.78 103.46
CA LEU A 323 -29.31 -46.85 104.08
C LEU A 323 -27.82 -46.48 104.04
#